data_AF-A0A3N4IYW1-F1
#
_entry.id   AF-A0A3N4IYW1-F1
#
_cell.length_a   1.000
_cell.length_b   1.000
_cell.length_c   1.000
_cell.angle_alpha   90.00
_cell.angle_beta   90.00
_cell.angle_gamma   90.00
#
_symmetry.space_group_name_H-M   'P 1'
#
loop_
_entity.id
_entity.type
_entity.pdbx_description
1 polymer ?
#
loop_
_entity_poly.entity_id
_entity_poly.type
_entity_poly.pdbx_seq_one_letter_code
_entity_poly.pdbx_strand_id
1 'polypeptide(L)'
;MAETLGTSGAAEWEEDLRDTVETSDDLFSQYEQTDDLEFLREAIALAESAVTSITPFHPNQAILSAKLRKMWRSKFEHTEDEVDLDMAWVWAIEEIGATPKNMTTYATACSSILTIRCQLESTRSRYRFPGVDLFRRYERLGNVADLNEAIIEMEKALEACHPGTPDRAGILNIWSVMLVKRFERLGDINDLEKAARISEEIVRKSIAGGQIHIDALCNLGTMLLERFERIGNFEDLQKAIKHTEAALAATPRDHPDHAGRYSNLAVMFSARFERIGDLDDLQKAIKHSEAALAATPRDHPDRAGRY
;
A
#
# COMPACT_ATOMS: atom_id res chain seq x y z
N MET A 1 -6.00 -59.79 5.98
CA MET A 1 -6.48 -59.72 7.38
C MET A 1 -5.32 -59.21 8.22
N ALA A 2 -5.35 -58.11 8.94
CA ALA A 2 -6.27 -57.00 9.08
C ALA A 2 -5.41 -55.90 9.71
N GLU A 3 -5.27 -54.75 9.04
CA GLU A 3 -4.79 -53.51 9.66
C GLU A 3 -5.95 -52.92 10.47
N THR A 4 -5.75 -52.72 11.77
CA THR A 4 -6.66 -51.94 12.61
C THR A 4 -5.93 -50.71 13.12
N LEU A 5 -6.28 -49.59 12.48
CA LEU A 5 -6.59 -48.27 13.03
C LEU A 5 -6.41 -48.12 14.56
N GLY A 6 -5.62 -47.11 14.93
CA GLY A 6 -5.49 -46.61 16.30
C GLY A 6 -4.96 -45.18 16.29
N THR A 7 -5.88 -44.25 16.07
CA THR A 7 -5.86 -42.81 16.38
C THR A 7 -4.76 -42.32 17.34
N SER A 8 -3.93 -41.39 16.88
CA SER A 8 -3.23 -40.42 17.74
C SER A 8 -2.84 -39.19 16.91
N GLY A 9 -3.85 -38.41 16.52
CA GLY A 9 -3.69 -37.09 15.89
C GLY A 9 -3.91 -35.94 16.87
N ALA A 10 -3.78 -36.21 18.17
CA ALA A 10 -3.83 -35.20 19.22
C ALA A 10 -2.39 -34.84 19.58
N ALA A 11 -1.76 -34.02 18.74
CA ALA A 11 -0.49 -33.40 19.08
C ALA A 11 -0.74 -32.40 20.23
N GLU A 12 -0.32 -32.84 21.42
CA GLU A 12 0.15 -32.09 22.59
C GLU A 12 -0.15 -30.59 22.59
N TRP A 13 -1.12 -30.19 23.41
CA TRP A 13 -1.11 -28.86 24.01
C TRP A 13 0.04 -28.84 25.03
N GLU A 14 0.94 -27.86 24.96
CA GLU A 14 1.64 -27.45 26.18
C GLU A 14 0.56 -26.93 27.13
N GLU A 15 0.46 -27.50 28.34
CA GLU A 15 -0.59 -27.22 29.34
C GLU A 15 -0.79 -25.71 29.55
N ASP A 16 0.32 -24.96 29.57
CA ASP A 16 0.38 -23.50 29.67
C ASP A 16 -0.39 -22.75 28.56
N LEU A 17 -0.43 -23.26 27.33
CA LEU A 17 -1.17 -22.64 26.23
C LEU A 17 -2.68 -22.85 26.36
N ARG A 18 -3.09 -23.99 26.89
CA ARG A 18 -4.51 -24.27 27.11
C ARG A 18 -5.07 -23.34 28.17
N ASP A 19 -4.39 -23.23 29.30
CA ASP A 19 -4.82 -22.41 30.43
C ASP A 19 -4.91 -20.93 30.03
N THR A 20 -3.96 -20.45 29.22
CA THR A 20 -3.97 -19.07 28.70
C THR A 20 -5.18 -18.81 27.80
N VAL A 21 -5.52 -19.76 26.91
CA VAL A 21 -6.66 -19.65 25.99
C VAL A 21 -8.00 -19.78 26.73
N GLU A 22 -8.09 -20.68 27.70
CA GLU A 22 -9.29 -20.82 28.54
C GLU A 22 -9.53 -19.55 29.37
N THR A 23 -8.48 -18.98 29.96
CA THR A 23 -8.58 -17.70 30.70
C THR A 23 -9.02 -16.55 29.79
N SER A 24 -8.49 -16.49 28.56
CA SER A 24 -8.92 -15.51 27.56
C SER A 24 -10.41 -15.66 27.20
N ASP A 25 -10.89 -16.89 27.06
CA ASP A 25 -12.30 -17.19 26.76
C ASP A 25 -13.25 -16.83 27.91
N ASP A 26 -12.83 -17.10 29.15
CA ASP A 26 -13.58 -16.75 30.35
C ASP A 26 -13.70 -15.23 30.50
N LEU A 27 -12.63 -14.48 30.26
CA LEU A 27 -12.64 -13.01 30.28
C LEU A 27 -13.50 -12.43 29.16
N PHE A 28 -13.43 -13.01 27.96
CA PHE A 28 -14.29 -12.57 26.87
C PHE A 28 -15.77 -12.86 27.14
N SER A 29 -16.08 -13.99 27.78
CA SER A 29 -17.44 -14.33 28.22
C SER A 29 -17.95 -13.40 29.32
N GLN A 30 -17.06 -12.95 30.22
CA GLN A 30 -17.39 -11.93 31.22
C GLN A 30 -17.68 -10.58 30.55
N TYR A 31 -16.86 -10.17 29.59
CA TYR A 31 -17.14 -8.99 28.77
C TYR A 31 -18.52 -9.08 28.08
N GLU A 32 -18.86 -10.21 27.45
CA GLU A 32 -20.18 -10.38 26.80
C GLU A 32 -21.37 -10.24 27.79
N GLN A 33 -21.13 -10.41 29.10
CA GLN A 33 -22.15 -10.26 30.15
C GLN A 33 -22.17 -8.86 30.78
N THR A 34 -21.01 -8.24 30.95
CA THR A 34 -20.85 -6.99 31.72
C THR A 34 -20.70 -5.75 30.85
N ASP A 35 -20.37 -5.94 29.57
CA ASP A 35 -19.99 -4.88 28.63
C ASP A 35 -18.76 -4.06 29.07
N ASP A 36 -17.95 -4.62 29.97
CA ASP A 36 -16.76 -3.95 30.50
C ASP A 36 -15.54 -4.19 29.59
N LEU A 37 -15.04 -3.09 29.02
CA LEU A 37 -13.94 -3.07 28.07
C LEU A 37 -12.60 -3.52 28.69
N GLU A 38 -12.43 -3.47 30.02
CA GLU A 38 -11.21 -3.97 30.66
C GLU A 38 -11.06 -5.48 30.47
N PHE A 39 -12.14 -6.24 30.67
CA PHE A 39 -12.13 -7.69 30.41
C PHE A 39 -11.84 -8.01 28.95
N LEU A 40 -12.38 -7.23 28.02
CA LEU A 40 -12.10 -7.41 26.59
C LEU A 40 -10.63 -7.16 26.23
N ARG A 41 -10.02 -6.11 26.79
CA ARG A 41 -8.60 -5.79 26.56
C ARG A 41 -7.69 -6.88 27.11
N GLU A 42 -7.99 -7.38 28.30
CA GLU A 42 -7.23 -8.47 28.92
C GLU A 42 -7.39 -9.79 28.15
N ALA A 43 -8.61 -10.11 27.69
CA ALA A 43 -8.87 -11.26 26.84
C ALA A 43 -8.06 -11.21 25.53
N ILE A 44 -8.04 -10.06 24.86
CA ILE A 44 -7.24 -9.83 23.63
C ILE A 44 -5.75 -10.05 23.92
N ALA A 45 -5.20 -9.45 24.98
CA ALA A 45 -3.79 -9.55 25.31
C ALA A 45 -3.34 -11.01 25.54
N LEU A 46 -4.17 -11.81 26.24
CA LEU A 46 -3.90 -13.23 26.46
C LEU A 46 -3.96 -14.04 25.16
N ALA A 47 -4.96 -13.78 24.30
CA ALA A 47 -5.07 -14.45 23.02
C ALA A 47 -3.92 -14.09 22.05
N GLU A 48 -3.44 -12.84 22.04
CA GLU A 48 -2.28 -12.42 21.24
C GLU A 48 -0.98 -13.06 21.74
N SER A 49 -0.81 -13.17 23.06
CA SER A 49 0.30 -13.90 23.67
C SER A 49 0.29 -15.37 23.25
N ALA A 50 -0.88 -16.02 23.28
CA ALA A 50 -1.06 -17.42 22.87
C ALA A 50 -0.84 -17.67 21.37
N VAL A 51 -1.10 -16.68 20.50
CA VAL A 51 -0.76 -16.80 19.08
C VAL A 51 0.74 -16.62 18.85
N THR A 52 1.38 -15.73 19.58
CA THR A 52 2.82 -15.43 19.42
C THR A 52 3.71 -16.60 19.85
N SER A 53 3.24 -17.45 20.75
CA SER A 53 3.93 -18.65 21.24
C SER A 53 3.81 -19.86 20.31
N ILE A 54 2.90 -19.85 19.32
CA ILE A 54 2.73 -20.95 18.36
C ILE A 54 3.33 -20.62 16.99
N THR A 55 3.69 -21.65 16.24
CA THR A 55 4.19 -21.46 14.86
C THR A 55 3.02 -21.16 13.90
N PRO A 56 3.24 -20.41 12.80
CA PRO A 56 2.17 -20.09 11.84
C PRO A 56 1.49 -21.29 11.18
N PHE A 57 2.14 -22.46 11.17
CA PHE A 57 1.57 -23.71 10.63
C PHE A 57 0.93 -24.59 11.71
N HIS A 58 0.81 -24.09 12.93
CA HIS A 58 0.23 -24.83 14.04
C HIS A 58 -1.28 -25.05 13.78
N PRO A 59 -1.84 -26.25 14.07
CA PRO A 59 -3.25 -26.57 13.81
C PRO A 59 -4.26 -25.59 14.43
N ASN A 60 -3.89 -24.96 15.56
CA ASN A 60 -4.75 -24.00 16.26
C ASN A 60 -4.62 -22.55 15.77
N GLN A 61 -3.73 -22.25 14.81
CA GLN A 61 -3.53 -20.90 14.28
C GLN A 61 -4.85 -20.30 13.74
N ALA A 62 -5.62 -21.10 12.99
CA ALA A 62 -6.91 -20.68 12.46
C ALA A 62 -7.94 -20.37 13.56
N ILE A 63 -7.95 -21.17 14.63
CA ILE A 63 -8.91 -21.03 15.74
C ILE A 63 -8.61 -19.75 16.52
N LEU A 64 -7.34 -19.50 16.85
CA LEU A 64 -6.95 -18.31 17.58
C LEU A 64 -7.12 -17.03 16.76
N SER A 65 -6.81 -17.08 15.46
CA SER A 65 -7.05 -15.96 14.54
C SER A 65 -8.53 -15.61 14.45
N ALA A 66 -9.41 -16.62 14.40
CA ALA A 66 -10.86 -16.40 14.40
C ALA A 66 -11.36 -15.76 15.70
N LYS A 67 -10.80 -16.16 16.86
CA LYS A 67 -11.10 -15.57 18.17
C LYS A 67 -10.67 -14.11 18.23
N LEU A 68 -9.42 -13.82 17.88
CA LEU A 68 -8.88 -12.46 17.88
C LEU A 68 -9.66 -11.54 16.94
N ARG A 69 -10.02 -12.01 15.74
CA ARG A 69 -10.93 -11.27 14.85
C ARG A 69 -12.25 -10.91 15.53
N LYS A 70 -12.87 -11.85 16.27
CA LYS A 70 -14.15 -11.59 16.97
C LYS A 70 -13.96 -10.55 18.07
N MET A 71 -12.94 -10.70 18.91
CA MET A 71 -12.67 -9.79 20.02
C MET A 71 -12.39 -8.36 19.54
N TRP A 72 -11.52 -8.21 18.54
CA TRP A 72 -11.21 -6.90 17.95
C TRP A 72 -12.43 -6.27 17.26
N ARG A 73 -13.30 -7.06 16.63
CA ARG A 73 -14.59 -6.56 16.10
C ARG A 73 -15.50 -6.06 17.22
N SER A 74 -15.67 -6.81 18.30
CA SER A 74 -16.48 -6.40 19.46
C SER A 74 -15.94 -5.13 20.11
N LYS A 75 -14.60 -4.99 20.14
CA LYS A 75 -13.95 -3.76 20.63
C LYS A 75 -14.27 -2.56 19.74
N PHE A 76 -14.17 -2.72 18.41
CA PHE A 76 -14.57 -1.68 17.46
C PHE A 76 -16.04 -1.26 17.61
N GLU A 77 -16.95 -2.21 17.83
CA GLU A 77 -18.38 -1.91 18.03
C GLU A 77 -18.63 -0.99 19.24
N HIS A 78 -17.70 -0.95 20.21
CA HIS A 78 -17.76 -0.10 21.39
C HIS A 78 -17.01 1.22 21.24
N THR A 79 -15.80 1.16 20.67
CA THR A 79 -14.88 2.30 20.59
C THR A 79 -15.14 3.17 19.37
N GLU A 80 -15.74 2.59 18.32
CA GLU A 80 -15.74 3.11 16.94
C GLU A 80 -14.32 3.47 16.43
N ASP A 81 -13.27 2.91 17.05
CA ASP A 81 -11.87 3.19 16.69
C ASP A 81 -11.46 2.35 15.47
N GLU A 82 -11.05 3.01 14.39
CA GLU A 82 -10.65 2.35 13.14
C GLU A 82 -9.48 1.38 13.35
N VAL A 83 -8.60 1.65 14.33
CA VAL A 83 -7.49 0.74 14.67
C VAL A 83 -8.03 -0.62 15.11
N ASP A 84 -9.12 -0.65 15.87
CA ASP A 84 -9.73 -1.90 16.33
C ASP A 84 -10.34 -2.68 15.15
N LEU A 85 -10.92 -1.99 14.16
CA LEU A 85 -11.46 -2.61 12.95
C LEU A 85 -10.36 -3.12 12.01
N ASP A 86 -9.25 -2.40 11.90
CA ASP A 86 -8.07 -2.83 11.15
C ASP A 86 -7.42 -4.08 11.78
N MET A 87 -7.36 -4.15 13.12
CA MET A 87 -6.90 -5.34 13.82
C MET A 87 -7.83 -6.55 13.58
N ALA A 88 -9.15 -6.33 13.57
CA ALA A 88 -10.10 -7.38 13.21
C ALA A 88 -9.88 -7.89 11.77
N TRP A 89 -9.53 -7.00 10.83
CA TRP A 89 -9.20 -7.35 9.44
C TRP A 89 -7.93 -8.19 9.32
N VAL A 90 -6.85 -7.82 10.03
CA VAL A 90 -5.58 -8.57 10.03
C VAL A 90 -5.82 -10.01 10.45
N TRP A 91 -6.52 -10.21 11.58
CA TRP A 91 -6.82 -11.55 12.08
C TRP A 91 -7.79 -12.32 11.17
N ALA A 92 -8.64 -11.63 10.40
CA ALA A 92 -9.48 -12.27 9.37
C ALA A 92 -8.66 -12.85 8.20
N ILE A 93 -7.61 -12.16 7.77
CA ILE A 93 -6.70 -12.65 6.71
C ILE A 93 -5.95 -13.87 7.21
N GLU A 94 -5.41 -13.80 8.43
CA GLU A 94 -4.66 -14.88 9.05
C GLU A 94 -5.52 -16.14 9.23
N GLU A 95 -6.77 -15.98 9.68
CA GLU A 95 -7.75 -17.08 9.76
C GLU A 95 -7.96 -17.76 8.40
N ILE A 96 -8.13 -16.99 7.32
CA ILE A 96 -8.32 -17.54 5.96
C ILE A 96 -7.05 -18.25 5.48
N GLY A 97 -5.88 -17.70 5.76
CA GLY A 97 -4.59 -18.30 5.42
C GLY A 97 -4.37 -19.65 6.09
N ALA A 98 -4.79 -19.77 7.35
CA ALA A 98 -4.64 -20.98 8.16
C ALA A 98 -5.78 -22.01 7.96
N THR A 99 -6.93 -21.62 7.38
CA THR A 99 -8.09 -22.52 7.22
C THR A 99 -8.02 -23.33 5.92
N PRO A 100 -8.13 -24.68 5.97
CA PRO A 100 -8.22 -25.50 4.77
C PRO A 100 -9.45 -25.16 3.91
N LYS A 101 -9.25 -24.99 2.60
CA LYS A 101 -10.28 -24.54 1.63
C LYS A 101 -11.53 -25.44 1.50
N ASN A 102 -11.49 -26.65 2.03
CA ASN A 102 -12.57 -27.64 1.91
C ASN A 102 -13.54 -27.65 3.11
N MET A 103 -13.36 -26.73 4.05
CA MET A 103 -14.06 -26.73 5.33
C MET A 103 -15.17 -25.67 5.32
N THR A 104 -16.33 -25.97 5.92
CA THR A 104 -17.43 -25.00 6.09
C THR A 104 -17.00 -23.75 6.85
N THR A 105 -15.96 -23.86 7.69
CA THR A 105 -15.30 -22.75 8.40
C THR A 105 -14.60 -21.76 7.45
N TYR A 106 -14.16 -22.21 6.27
CA TYR A 106 -13.58 -21.33 5.25
C TYR A 106 -14.62 -20.35 4.70
N ALA A 107 -15.84 -20.83 4.44
CA ALA A 107 -16.94 -19.99 3.95
C ALA A 107 -17.35 -18.92 4.98
N THR A 108 -17.38 -19.27 6.27
CA THR A 108 -17.69 -18.31 7.35
C THR A 108 -16.58 -17.28 7.55
N ALA A 109 -15.31 -17.67 7.39
CA ALA A 109 -14.18 -16.76 7.41
C ALA A 109 -14.24 -15.78 6.22
N CYS A 110 -14.54 -16.28 5.02
CA CYS A 110 -14.75 -15.45 3.82
C CYS A 110 -15.94 -14.48 3.96
N SER A 111 -17.05 -14.89 4.57
CA SER A 111 -18.18 -13.98 4.83
C SER A 111 -17.82 -12.91 5.86
N SER A 112 -17.06 -13.29 6.89
CA SER A 112 -16.63 -12.38 7.95
C SER A 112 -15.69 -11.31 7.42
N ILE A 113 -14.69 -11.70 6.61
CA ILE A 113 -13.75 -10.75 6.00
C ILE A 113 -14.47 -9.80 5.04
N LEU A 114 -15.42 -10.26 4.22
CA LEU A 114 -16.19 -9.39 3.33
C LEU A 114 -17.00 -8.35 4.12
N THR A 115 -17.56 -8.74 5.26
CA THR A 115 -18.29 -7.81 6.14
C THR A 115 -17.34 -6.76 6.75
N ILE A 116 -16.17 -7.17 7.25
CA ILE A 116 -15.16 -6.24 7.77
C ILE A 116 -14.70 -5.29 6.66
N ARG A 117 -14.51 -5.80 5.43
CA ARG A 117 -14.15 -4.99 4.26
C ARG A 117 -15.17 -3.89 3.99
N CYS A 118 -16.45 -4.24 3.95
CA CYS A 118 -17.51 -3.25 3.71
C CYS A 118 -17.61 -2.23 4.85
N GLN A 119 -17.40 -2.65 6.10
CA GLN A 119 -17.35 -1.74 7.24
C GLN A 119 -16.16 -0.77 7.11
N LEU A 120 -14.96 -1.26 6.79
CA LEU A 120 -13.77 -0.45 6.52
C LEU A 120 -13.97 0.52 5.36
N GLU A 121 -14.53 0.06 4.24
CA GLU A 121 -14.84 0.93 3.10
C GLU A 121 -15.84 2.03 3.49
N SER A 122 -16.80 1.74 4.38
CA SER A 122 -17.79 2.71 4.88
C SER A 122 -17.25 3.68 5.94
N THR A 123 -16.32 3.24 6.81
CA THR A 123 -15.66 4.09 7.81
C THR A 123 -14.58 4.96 7.16
N ARG A 124 -13.80 4.39 6.23
CA ARG A 124 -12.82 5.14 5.43
C ARG A 124 -13.48 6.12 4.46
N SER A 125 -14.64 5.79 3.89
CA SER A 125 -15.45 6.75 3.14
C SER A 125 -15.94 7.93 4.00
N ARG A 126 -15.99 7.78 5.33
CA ARG A 126 -16.32 8.85 6.29
C ARG A 126 -15.14 9.81 6.51
N TYR A 127 -13.90 9.36 6.27
CA TYR A 127 -12.69 10.19 6.27
C TYR A 127 -12.29 10.58 4.85
N ARG A 128 -12.89 11.64 4.36
CA ARG A 128 -12.28 12.45 3.31
C ARG A 128 -10.96 12.98 3.89
N PHE A 129 -9.82 12.42 3.49
CA PHE A 129 -8.50 12.88 3.96
C PHE A 129 -8.40 14.40 3.75
N PRO A 130 -8.34 15.23 4.82
CA PRO A 130 -8.26 16.68 4.69
C PRO A 130 -7.10 17.10 3.80
N GLY A 131 -5.99 16.34 3.85
CA GLY A 131 -4.83 16.55 2.99
C GLY A 131 -5.13 16.48 1.49
N VAL A 132 -5.99 15.55 1.04
CA VAL A 132 -6.32 15.46 -0.40
C VAL A 132 -7.15 16.67 -0.84
N ASP A 133 -8.07 17.14 -0.01
CA ASP A 133 -8.87 18.34 -0.32
C ASP A 133 -8.01 19.61 -0.36
N LEU A 134 -7.09 19.74 0.59
CA LEU A 134 -6.11 20.83 0.62
C LEU A 134 -5.19 20.79 -0.61
N PHE A 135 -4.74 19.62 -1.02
CA PHE A 135 -3.94 19.47 -2.23
C PHE A 135 -4.69 19.86 -3.50
N ARG A 136 -5.95 19.43 -3.67
CA ARG A 136 -6.79 19.89 -4.81
C ARG A 136 -7.00 21.41 -4.78
N ARG A 137 -7.11 22.01 -3.58
CA ARG A 137 -7.19 23.47 -3.43
C ARG A 137 -5.88 24.14 -3.85
N TYR A 138 -4.74 23.58 -3.46
CA TYR A 138 -3.42 24.01 -3.94
C TYR A 138 -3.31 23.93 -5.46
N GLU A 139 -3.69 22.82 -6.09
CA GLU A 139 -3.60 22.67 -7.56
C GLU A 139 -4.42 23.75 -8.28
N ARG A 140 -5.56 24.14 -7.72
CA ARG A 140 -6.44 25.15 -8.29
C ARG A 140 -5.98 26.59 -8.03
N LEU A 141 -5.46 26.88 -6.84
CA LEU A 141 -5.20 28.25 -6.38
C LEU A 141 -3.72 28.60 -6.26
N GLY A 142 -2.83 27.61 -6.32
CA GLY A 142 -1.38 27.77 -6.20
C GLY A 142 -0.88 28.14 -4.81
N ASN A 143 -1.72 28.03 -3.77
CA ASN A 143 -1.38 28.42 -2.39
C ASN A 143 -0.47 27.38 -1.71
N VAL A 144 0.81 27.72 -1.53
CA VAL A 144 1.82 26.82 -0.94
C VAL A 144 1.49 26.44 0.51
N ALA A 145 0.77 27.28 1.26
CA ALA A 145 0.36 26.93 2.61
C ALA A 145 -0.56 25.69 2.63
N ASP A 146 -1.44 25.57 1.64
CA ASP A 146 -2.34 24.41 1.51
C ASP A 146 -1.55 23.15 1.19
N LEU A 147 -0.49 23.26 0.38
CA LEU A 147 0.40 22.14 0.07
C LEU A 147 1.17 21.67 1.31
N ASN A 148 1.69 22.61 2.10
CA ASN A 148 2.39 22.28 3.34
C ASN A 148 1.45 21.59 4.35
N GLU A 149 0.25 22.14 4.54
CA GLU A 149 -0.76 21.55 5.42
C GLU A 149 -1.20 20.16 4.90
N ALA A 150 -1.37 20.00 3.59
CA ALA A 150 -1.71 18.71 2.98
C ALA A 150 -0.65 17.63 3.27
N ILE A 151 0.63 17.98 3.20
CA ILE A 151 1.74 17.07 3.49
C ILE A 151 1.74 16.67 4.97
N ILE A 152 1.49 17.60 5.89
CA ILE A 152 1.40 17.33 7.33
C ILE A 152 0.22 16.38 7.62
N GLU A 153 -0.94 16.64 7.02
CA GLU A 153 -2.12 15.78 7.18
C GLU A 153 -1.89 14.37 6.60
N MET A 154 -1.12 14.26 5.51
CA MET A 154 -0.73 12.96 4.96
C MET A 154 0.24 12.19 5.87
N GLU A 155 1.18 12.87 6.52
CA GLU A 155 2.06 12.26 7.51
C GLU A 155 1.26 11.72 8.71
N LYS A 156 0.34 12.52 9.26
CA LYS A 156 -0.56 12.09 10.34
C LYS A 156 -1.42 10.89 9.94
N ALA A 157 -1.98 10.92 8.72
CA ALA A 157 -2.78 9.81 8.21
C ALA A 157 -1.94 8.53 8.09
N LEU A 158 -0.67 8.63 7.69
CA LEU A 158 0.22 7.48 7.57
C LEU A 158 0.67 6.92 8.93
N GLU A 159 0.84 7.77 9.94
CA GLU A 159 1.10 7.38 11.33
C GLU A 159 -0.10 6.65 11.94
N ALA A 160 -1.31 7.07 11.61
CA ALA A 160 -2.55 6.41 12.04
C ALA A 160 -2.84 5.11 11.27
N CYS A 161 -2.37 4.97 10.02
CA CYS A 161 -2.61 3.77 9.21
C CYS A 161 -1.64 2.61 9.55
N HIS A 162 -2.16 1.41 9.79
CA HIS A 162 -1.32 0.22 9.98
C HIS A 162 -0.57 -0.17 8.67
N PRO A 163 0.71 -0.64 8.73
CA PRO A 163 1.52 -0.99 7.56
C PRO A 163 0.92 -2.02 6.58
N GLY A 164 0.00 -2.87 7.05
CA GLY A 164 -0.66 -3.91 6.26
C GLY A 164 -1.96 -3.48 5.57
N THR A 165 -2.40 -2.23 5.74
CA THR A 165 -3.67 -1.76 5.15
C THR A 165 -3.53 -1.62 3.63
N PRO A 166 -4.44 -2.19 2.82
CA PRO A 166 -4.39 -2.08 1.35
C PRO A 166 -4.36 -0.63 0.85
N ASP A 167 -5.00 0.30 1.58
CA ASP A 167 -5.09 1.72 1.21
C ASP A 167 -3.79 2.51 1.48
N ARG A 168 -2.86 1.95 2.26
CA ARG A 168 -1.57 2.59 2.57
C ARG A 168 -0.77 2.90 1.31
N ALA A 169 -0.80 2.01 0.31
CA ALA A 169 -0.09 2.23 -0.94
C ALA A 169 -0.65 3.44 -1.72
N GLY A 170 -1.97 3.66 -1.65
CA GLY A 170 -2.63 4.83 -2.23
C GLY A 170 -2.24 6.12 -1.51
N ILE A 171 -2.23 6.12 -0.18
CA ILE A 171 -1.80 7.27 0.65
C ILE A 171 -0.35 7.63 0.36
N LEU A 172 0.54 6.62 0.35
CA LEU A 172 1.96 6.80 0.03
C LEU A 172 2.15 7.38 -1.38
N ASN A 173 1.39 6.90 -2.37
CA ASN A 173 1.47 7.43 -3.73
C ASN A 173 1.08 8.91 -3.78
N ILE A 174 -0.07 9.28 -3.20
CA ILE A 174 -0.52 10.67 -3.18
C ILE A 174 0.49 11.56 -2.44
N TRP A 175 1.00 11.10 -1.30
CA TRP A 175 2.00 11.84 -0.52
C TRP A 175 3.29 12.07 -1.31
N SER A 176 3.77 11.06 -2.05
CA SER A 176 4.94 11.21 -2.93
C SER A 176 4.74 12.30 -4.00
N VAL A 177 3.53 12.40 -4.56
CA VAL A 177 3.19 13.44 -5.54
C VAL A 177 3.19 14.83 -4.90
N MET A 178 2.65 14.97 -3.69
CA MET A 178 2.65 16.24 -2.96
C MET A 178 4.07 16.73 -2.68
N LEU A 179 4.97 15.82 -2.29
CA LEU A 179 6.39 16.15 -2.05
C LEU A 179 7.09 16.63 -3.33
N VAL A 180 6.85 15.98 -4.47
CA VAL A 180 7.38 16.46 -5.77
C VAL A 180 6.84 17.85 -6.10
N LYS A 181 5.54 18.09 -5.89
CA LYS A 181 4.98 19.43 -6.12
C LYS A 181 5.57 20.49 -5.20
N ARG A 182 5.93 20.13 -3.97
CA ARG A 182 6.60 21.06 -3.05
C ARG A 182 8.03 21.33 -3.49
N PHE A 183 8.74 20.29 -3.95
CA PHE A 183 10.05 20.43 -4.57
C PHE A 183 10.01 21.34 -5.81
N GLU A 184 9.09 21.13 -6.75
CA GLU A 184 8.93 21.97 -7.95
C GLU A 184 8.77 23.46 -7.60
N ARG A 185 8.11 23.76 -6.46
CA ARG A 185 7.82 25.14 -6.03
C ARG A 185 8.90 25.78 -5.17
N LEU A 186 9.54 25.02 -4.30
CA LEU A 186 10.46 25.53 -3.28
C LEU A 186 11.92 25.13 -3.52
N GLY A 187 12.15 24.10 -4.32
CA GLY A 187 13.48 23.58 -4.67
C GLY A 187 14.15 22.77 -3.56
N ASP A 188 13.44 22.35 -2.52
CA ASP A 188 14.01 21.56 -1.42
C ASP A 188 14.25 20.10 -1.86
N ILE A 189 15.52 19.77 -2.09
CA ILE A 189 15.94 18.45 -2.54
C ILE A 189 15.54 17.33 -1.58
N ASN A 190 15.36 17.61 -0.28
CA ASN A 190 14.94 16.62 0.70
C ASN A 190 13.55 16.07 0.39
N ASP A 191 12.67 16.91 -0.16
CA ASP A 191 11.33 16.48 -0.59
C ASP A 191 11.43 15.48 -1.74
N LEU A 192 12.28 15.78 -2.73
CA LEU A 192 12.51 14.90 -3.87
C LEU A 192 13.09 13.55 -3.43
N GLU A 193 14.07 13.55 -2.52
CA GLU A 193 14.65 12.33 -1.97
C GLU A 193 13.65 11.52 -1.15
N LYS A 194 12.80 12.18 -0.35
CA LYS A 194 11.75 11.53 0.43
C LYS A 194 10.71 10.90 -0.50
N ALA A 195 10.29 11.63 -1.53
CA ALA A 195 9.33 11.13 -2.53
C ALA A 195 9.86 9.92 -3.30
N ALA A 196 11.16 9.93 -3.65
CA ALA A 196 11.82 8.81 -4.30
C ALA A 196 11.83 7.56 -3.41
N ARG A 197 12.23 7.68 -2.13
CA ARG A 197 12.21 6.56 -1.17
C ARG A 197 10.81 5.95 -1.01
N ILE A 198 9.79 6.80 -0.94
CA ILE A 198 8.39 6.35 -0.85
C ILE A 198 8.01 5.57 -2.12
N SER A 199 8.32 6.10 -3.29
CA SER A 199 8.02 5.44 -4.57
C SER A 199 8.75 4.10 -4.72
N GLU A 200 10.01 4.00 -4.28
CA GLU A 200 10.75 2.73 -4.23
C GLU A 200 10.08 1.69 -3.32
N GLU A 201 9.55 2.12 -2.18
CA GLU A 201 8.80 1.24 -1.29
C GLU A 201 7.52 0.71 -1.95
N ILE A 202 6.77 1.59 -2.61
CA ILE A 202 5.55 1.19 -3.34
C ILE A 202 5.91 0.18 -4.43
N VAL A 203 6.94 0.44 -5.24
CA VAL A 203 7.37 -0.46 -6.31
C VAL A 203 7.76 -1.84 -5.76
N ARG A 204 8.43 -1.89 -4.61
CA ARG A 204 8.90 -3.13 -3.97
C ARG A 204 7.75 -3.98 -3.39
N LYS A 205 6.71 -3.33 -2.84
CA LYS A 205 5.61 -4.01 -2.13
C LYS A 205 4.38 -4.26 -2.99
N SER A 206 4.20 -3.51 -4.07
CA SER A 206 3.02 -3.61 -4.92
C SER A 206 3.11 -4.77 -5.92
N ILE A 207 1.96 -5.31 -6.32
CA ILE A 207 1.87 -6.32 -7.37
C ILE A 207 2.37 -5.73 -8.69
N ALA A 208 3.34 -6.39 -9.31
CA ALA A 208 3.89 -5.98 -10.59
C ALA A 208 2.79 -5.84 -11.66
N GLY A 209 2.77 -4.70 -12.36
CA GLY A 209 1.75 -4.38 -13.37
C GLY A 209 0.42 -3.85 -12.82
N GLY A 210 0.24 -3.77 -11.50
CA GLY A 210 -0.90 -3.06 -10.91
C GLY A 210 -0.80 -1.55 -11.13
N GLN A 211 -1.92 -0.83 -11.20
CA GLN A 211 -1.94 0.63 -11.47
C GLN A 211 -1.02 1.41 -10.54
N ILE A 212 -1.10 1.17 -9.22
CA ILE A 212 -0.25 1.84 -8.22
C ILE A 212 1.25 1.56 -8.47
N HIS A 213 1.60 0.34 -8.88
CA HIS A 213 2.98 -0.01 -9.23
C HIS A 213 3.45 0.75 -10.48
N ILE A 214 2.60 0.84 -11.49
CA ILE A 214 2.85 1.56 -12.73
C ILE A 214 3.04 3.06 -12.46
N ASP A 215 2.19 3.66 -11.62
CA ASP A 215 2.25 5.07 -11.25
C ASP A 215 3.53 5.38 -10.45
N ALA A 216 3.88 4.53 -9.49
CA ALA A 216 5.11 4.68 -8.71
C ALA A 216 6.38 4.57 -9.56
N LEU A 217 6.42 3.67 -10.55
CA LEU A 217 7.53 3.58 -11.50
C LEU A 217 7.70 4.88 -12.31
N CYS A 218 6.59 5.49 -12.74
CA CYS A 218 6.63 6.76 -13.46
C CYS A 218 7.14 7.90 -12.60
N ASN A 219 6.56 8.04 -11.40
CA ASN A 219 6.95 9.07 -10.45
C ASN A 219 8.44 8.97 -10.12
N LEU A 220 8.93 7.75 -9.86
CA LEU A 220 10.33 7.51 -9.59
C LEU A 220 11.23 7.82 -10.80
N GLY A 221 10.79 7.51 -12.02
CA GLY A 221 11.49 7.92 -13.24
C GLY A 221 11.70 9.43 -13.34
N THR A 222 10.63 10.20 -13.12
CA THR A 222 10.69 11.67 -13.14
C THR A 222 11.56 12.22 -12.01
N MET A 223 11.40 11.73 -10.78
CA MET A 223 12.18 12.21 -9.62
C MET A 223 13.68 11.98 -9.80
N LEU A 224 14.08 10.84 -10.35
CA LEU A 224 15.48 10.52 -10.61
C LEU A 224 16.09 11.36 -11.73
N LEU A 225 15.30 11.69 -12.77
CA LEU A 225 15.73 12.62 -13.80
C LEU A 225 15.96 14.03 -13.22
N GLU A 226 15.02 14.55 -12.43
CA GLU A 226 15.19 15.85 -11.77
C GLU A 226 16.42 15.88 -10.85
N ARG A 227 16.66 14.78 -10.11
CA ARG A 227 17.86 14.64 -9.28
C ARG A 227 19.14 14.62 -10.11
N PHE A 228 19.13 13.93 -11.24
CA PHE A 228 20.24 13.95 -12.19
C PHE A 228 20.50 15.37 -12.71
N GLU A 229 19.49 16.11 -13.11
CA GLU A 229 19.64 17.47 -13.63
C GLU A 229 20.22 18.43 -12.58
N ARG A 230 19.91 18.21 -11.29
CA ARG A 230 20.39 19.06 -10.19
C ARG A 230 21.78 18.70 -9.71
N ILE A 231 22.05 17.41 -9.51
CA ILE A 231 23.26 16.92 -8.81
C ILE A 231 24.26 16.28 -9.80
N GLY A 232 23.83 15.94 -11.01
CA GLY A 232 24.65 15.33 -12.04
C GLY A 232 24.95 13.84 -11.80
N ASN A 233 24.21 13.17 -10.92
CA ASN A 233 24.43 11.75 -10.63
C ASN A 233 23.96 10.86 -11.78
N PHE A 234 24.92 10.40 -12.58
CA PHE A 234 24.64 9.61 -13.78
C PHE A 234 23.91 8.29 -13.51
N GLU A 235 24.12 7.67 -12.34
CA GLU A 235 23.41 6.43 -11.97
C GLU A 235 21.88 6.66 -11.88
N ASP A 236 21.48 7.86 -11.46
CA ASP A 236 20.06 8.22 -11.35
C ASP A 236 19.40 8.31 -12.71
N LEU A 237 20.10 8.87 -13.70
CA LEU A 237 19.61 8.91 -15.08
C LEU A 237 19.43 7.49 -15.64
N GLN A 238 20.36 6.58 -15.36
CA GLN A 238 20.24 5.19 -15.80
C GLN A 238 19.05 4.47 -15.14
N LYS A 239 18.83 4.70 -13.85
CA LYS A 239 17.66 4.17 -13.13
C LYS A 239 16.37 4.79 -13.67
N ALA A 240 16.34 6.11 -13.90
CA ALA A 240 15.19 6.83 -14.45
C ALA A 240 14.71 6.22 -15.76
N ILE A 241 15.65 5.94 -16.69
CA ILE A 241 15.36 5.28 -17.97
C ILE A 241 14.74 3.90 -17.72
N LYS A 242 15.36 3.05 -16.90
CA LYS A 242 14.86 1.69 -16.62
C LYS A 242 13.44 1.70 -16.04
N HIS A 243 13.17 2.58 -15.08
CA HIS A 243 11.86 2.66 -14.45
C HIS A 243 10.79 3.19 -15.41
N THR A 244 11.13 4.18 -16.22
CA THR A 244 10.20 4.74 -17.23
C THR A 244 9.93 3.75 -18.36
N GLU A 245 10.93 2.96 -18.79
CA GLU A 245 10.74 1.87 -19.76
C GLU A 245 9.82 0.77 -19.21
N ALA A 246 10.03 0.36 -17.95
CA ALA A 246 9.18 -0.63 -17.29
C ALA A 246 7.73 -0.12 -17.16
N ALA A 247 7.57 1.15 -16.78
CA ALA A 247 6.27 1.79 -16.68
C ALA A 247 5.58 1.86 -18.05
N LEU A 248 6.29 2.24 -19.11
CA LEU A 248 5.77 2.27 -20.47
C LEU A 248 5.32 0.89 -20.95
N ALA A 249 6.11 -0.15 -20.68
CA ALA A 249 5.79 -1.53 -21.07
C ALA A 249 4.52 -2.07 -20.38
N ALA A 250 4.27 -1.61 -19.14
CA ALA A 250 3.10 -2.01 -18.37
C ALA A 250 1.84 -1.18 -18.69
N THR A 251 1.96 -0.04 -19.40
CA THR A 251 0.84 0.85 -19.70
C THR A 251 0.14 0.49 -21.01
N PRO A 252 -1.19 0.31 -21.01
CA PRO A 252 -1.97 0.15 -22.24
C PRO A 252 -1.76 1.31 -23.22
N ARG A 253 -1.78 1.00 -24.53
CA ARG A 253 -1.49 1.99 -25.59
C ARG A 253 -2.52 3.12 -25.67
N ASP A 254 -3.74 2.86 -25.22
CA ASP A 254 -4.87 3.78 -25.17
C ASP A 254 -4.91 4.63 -23.89
N HIS A 255 -3.96 4.42 -22.97
CA HIS A 255 -3.89 5.19 -21.72
C HIS A 255 -3.48 6.65 -22.01
N PRO A 256 -4.12 7.66 -21.40
CA PRO A 256 -3.79 9.08 -21.61
C PRO A 256 -2.30 9.42 -21.39
N ASP A 257 -1.69 8.81 -20.37
CA ASP A 257 -0.28 9.04 -20.03
C ASP A 257 0.71 8.30 -20.92
N HIS A 258 0.26 7.43 -21.84
CA HIS A 258 1.15 6.64 -22.70
C HIS A 258 2.08 7.55 -23.52
N ALA A 259 1.54 8.65 -24.07
CA ALA A 259 2.31 9.62 -24.81
C ALA A 259 3.28 10.43 -23.92
N GLY A 260 2.91 10.74 -22.68
CA GLY A 260 3.78 11.43 -21.72
C GLY A 260 5.00 10.60 -21.33
N ARG A 261 4.83 9.28 -21.19
CA ARG A 261 5.93 8.35 -20.90
C ARG A 261 6.97 8.31 -22.02
N TYR A 262 6.52 8.36 -23.29
CA TYR A 262 7.42 8.50 -24.43
C TYR A 262 8.20 9.82 -24.40
N SER A 263 7.54 10.94 -24.10
CA SER A 263 8.21 12.23 -23.95
C SER A 263 9.28 12.21 -22.86
N ASN A 264 9.00 11.60 -21.70
CA ASN A 264 9.97 11.48 -20.62
C ASN A 264 11.19 10.64 -21.03
N LEU A 265 11.00 9.51 -21.72
CA LEU A 265 12.12 8.72 -22.25
C LEU A 265 12.96 9.51 -23.25
N ALA A 266 12.32 10.29 -24.12
CA ALA A 266 13.04 11.13 -25.07
C ALA A 266 13.97 12.13 -24.35
N VAL A 267 13.45 12.82 -23.33
CA VAL A 267 14.24 13.75 -22.50
C VAL A 267 15.39 13.03 -21.81
N MET A 268 15.15 11.85 -21.22
CA MET A 268 16.20 11.09 -20.52
C MET A 268 17.31 10.61 -21.46
N PHE A 269 16.97 10.13 -22.67
CA PHE A 269 17.97 9.75 -23.66
C PHE A 269 18.72 10.95 -24.23
N SER A 270 18.06 12.09 -24.45
CA SER A 270 18.72 13.34 -24.81
C SER A 270 19.71 13.79 -23.75
N ALA A 271 19.31 13.79 -22.48
CA ALA A 271 20.18 14.14 -21.36
C ALA A 271 21.40 13.19 -21.26
N ARG A 272 21.21 11.91 -21.58
CA ARG A 272 22.29 10.92 -21.62
C ARG A 272 23.26 11.16 -22.78
N PHE A 273 22.73 11.50 -23.95
CA PHE A 273 23.50 11.91 -25.11
C PHE A 273 24.31 13.17 -24.83
N GLU A 274 23.74 14.21 -24.24
CA GLU A 274 24.47 15.44 -23.88
C GLU A 274 25.65 15.17 -22.95
N ARG A 275 25.54 14.15 -22.10
CA ARG A 275 26.59 13.79 -21.13
C ARG A 275 27.70 12.93 -21.71
N ILE A 276 27.37 11.95 -22.56
CA ILE A 276 28.31 10.92 -23.04
C ILE A 276 28.68 11.09 -24.52
N GLY A 277 27.81 11.72 -25.31
CA GLY A 277 27.94 11.86 -26.75
C GLY A 277 27.58 10.61 -27.55
N ASP A 278 26.86 9.64 -26.95
CA ASP A 278 26.46 8.40 -27.63
C ASP A 278 25.34 8.65 -28.65
N LEU A 279 25.65 8.50 -29.93
CA LEU A 279 24.70 8.71 -31.02
C LEU A 279 23.52 7.74 -30.99
N ASP A 280 23.67 6.55 -30.40
CA ASP A 280 22.56 5.61 -30.23
C ASP A 280 21.50 6.18 -29.29
N ASP A 281 21.90 6.97 -28.29
CA ASP A 281 20.97 7.64 -27.39
C ASP A 281 20.23 8.78 -28.07
N LEU A 282 20.90 9.54 -28.93
CA LEU A 282 20.23 10.54 -29.74
C LEU A 282 19.17 9.92 -30.66
N GLN A 283 19.48 8.78 -31.27
CA GLN A 283 18.52 8.05 -32.11
C GLN A 283 17.32 7.54 -31.29
N LYS A 284 17.58 7.01 -30.08
CA LYS A 284 16.49 6.61 -29.16
C LYS A 284 15.63 7.80 -28.75
N ALA A 285 16.25 8.94 -28.44
CA ALA A 285 15.52 10.16 -28.08
C ALA A 285 14.57 10.58 -29.20
N ILE A 286 15.07 10.66 -30.45
CA ILE A 286 14.25 10.99 -31.62
C ILE A 286 13.10 10.00 -31.79
N LYS A 287 13.38 8.70 -31.73
CA LYS A 287 12.37 7.65 -31.87
C LYS A 287 11.27 7.76 -30.81
N HIS A 288 11.64 8.07 -29.56
CA HIS A 288 10.67 8.25 -28.48
C HIS A 288 9.86 9.55 -28.64
N SER A 289 10.47 10.64 -29.11
CA SER A 289 9.73 11.87 -29.45
C SER A 289 8.71 11.64 -30.57
N GLU A 290 9.10 10.92 -31.63
CA GLU A 290 8.18 10.55 -32.72
C GLU A 290 7.02 9.68 -32.21
N ALA A 291 7.32 8.72 -31.34
CA ALA A 291 6.31 7.87 -30.72
C ALA A 291 5.35 8.67 -29.81
N ALA A 292 5.85 9.64 -29.05
CA ALA A 292 5.03 10.56 -28.25
C ALA A 292 4.07 11.35 -29.16
N LEU A 293 4.58 11.91 -30.26
CA LEU A 293 3.78 12.67 -31.22
C LEU A 293 2.70 11.80 -31.90
N ALA A 294 3.04 10.56 -32.24
CA ALA A 294 2.11 9.59 -32.83
C ALA A 294 1.01 9.16 -31.86
N ALA A 295 1.35 9.00 -30.57
CA ALA A 295 0.39 8.65 -29.51
C ALA A 295 -0.50 9.83 -29.08
N THR A 296 -0.19 11.06 -29.49
CA THR A 296 -0.99 12.24 -29.17
C THR A 296 -2.08 12.45 -30.23
N PRO A 297 -3.38 12.63 -29.86
CA PRO A 297 -4.41 13.06 -30.80
C PRO A 297 -4.05 14.38 -31.51
N ARG A 298 -4.53 14.58 -32.74
CA ARG A 298 -4.20 15.79 -33.52
C ARG A 298 -4.65 17.09 -32.87
N ASP A 299 -5.75 17.04 -32.13
CA ASP A 299 -6.40 18.21 -31.54
C ASP A 299 -6.03 18.41 -30.06
N HIS A 300 -5.03 17.69 -29.54
CA HIS A 300 -4.63 17.76 -28.14
C HIS A 300 -3.78 19.02 -27.86
N PRO A 301 -4.06 19.79 -26.80
CA PRO A 301 -3.30 21.00 -26.45
C PRO A 301 -1.79 20.77 -26.32
N ASP A 302 -1.42 19.64 -25.72
CA ASP A 302 -0.01 19.29 -25.47
C ASP A 302 0.75 18.78 -26.71
N ARG A 303 0.10 18.66 -27.87
CA ARG A 303 0.75 18.21 -29.11
C ARG A 303 1.86 19.18 -29.55
N ALA A 304 1.68 20.48 -29.31
CA ALA A 304 2.65 21.50 -29.69
C ALA A 304 3.96 21.41 -28.89
N GLY A 305 3.91 20.98 -27.63
CA GLY A 305 5.10 20.77 -26.79
C GLY A 305 5.84 19.46 -27.07
N ARG A 306 5.29 18.58 -27.93
CA ARG A 306 5.88 17.30 -28.35
C ARG A 306 6.55 17.37 -29.73
N TYR A 307 6.56 18.56 -30.36
CA TYR A 307 7.25 18.88 -31.60
C TYR A 307 8.66 19.41 -31.31
#